data_AF-A0A1C6A6R7-F1
#
_entry.id   AF-A0A1C6A6R7-F1
#
_cell.length_a   1.000
_cell.length_b   1.000
_cell.length_c   1.000
_cell.angle_alpha   90.00
_cell.angle_beta   90.00
_cell.angle_gamma   90.00
#
_symmetry.space_group_name_H-M   'P 1'
#
loop_
_entity.id
_entity.type
_entity.pdbx_description
1 polymer ?
#
loop_
_entity_poly.entity_id
_entity_poly.type
_entity_poly.pdbx_seq_one_letter_code
_entity_poly.pdbx_strand_id
1 'polypeptide(L)'
;MSNLKLIKCNVSKDSQRIYFLSSFNKTIDGLTAVTYNISASDCYNVLTIEDISTDLKLCEKILSELSEKSVQQNELKEFIVNYLSDNQ
;
A
#
# COMPACT_ATOMS: atom_id res chain seq x y z
N MET A 1 -10.36 -15.72 10.00
CA MET A 1 -10.38 -14.26 9.84
C MET A 1 -8.94 -13.80 9.68
N SER A 2 -8.55 -13.32 8.50
CA SER A 2 -7.26 -12.65 8.34
C SER A 2 -7.30 -11.36 9.15
N ASN A 3 -6.40 -11.22 10.14
CA ASN A 3 -6.28 -10.03 10.97
C ASN A 3 -5.59 -8.93 10.15
N LEU A 4 -6.33 -8.29 9.26
CA LEU A 4 -5.88 -7.08 8.59
C LEU A 4 -5.78 -5.97 9.65
N LYS A 5 -4.58 -5.45 9.86
CA LYS A 5 -4.31 -4.37 10.80
C LYS A 5 -3.97 -3.11 10.02
N LEU A 6 -4.73 -2.05 10.22
CA LEU A 6 -4.37 -0.73 9.71
C LEU A 6 -3.13 -0.21 10.46
N ILE A 7 -2.12 0.20 9.71
CA ILE A 7 -0.83 0.68 10.25
C ILE A 7 -0.74 2.19 10.14
N LYS A 8 -1.04 2.74 8.96
CA LYS A 8 -0.89 4.17 8.67
C LYS A 8 -1.87 4.61 7.59
N CYS A 9 -2.27 5.87 7.62
CA CYS A 9 -3.04 6.51 6.56
C CYS A 9 -2.42 7.86 6.19
N ASN A 10 -2.42 8.18 4.90
CA ASN A 10 -2.04 9.48 4.38
C ASN A 10 -3.17 10.02 3.49
N VAL A 11 -3.43 11.32 3.57
CA VAL A 11 -4.34 12.02 2.65
C VAL A 11 -3.52 12.59 1.51
N SER A 12 -3.96 12.39 0.28
CA SER A 12 -3.31 12.94 -0.91
C SER A 12 -3.14 14.46 -0.81
N LYS A 13 -2.12 14.98 -1.47
CA LYS A 13 -1.84 16.43 -1.51
C LYS A 13 -3.00 17.24 -2.09
N ASP A 14 -3.73 16.69 -3.05
CA ASP A 14 -4.96 17.27 -3.62
C ASP A 14 -6.22 17.07 -2.75
N SER A 15 -6.09 16.34 -1.63
CA SER A 15 -7.17 15.98 -0.70
C SER A 15 -8.32 15.18 -1.31
N GLN A 16 -8.12 14.58 -2.49
CA GLN A 16 -9.14 13.77 -3.16
C GLN A 16 -9.09 12.29 -2.77
N ARG A 17 -7.98 11.83 -2.17
CA ARG A 17 -7.74 10.40 -1.92
C ARG A 17 -7.16 10.17 -0.53
N ILE A 18 -7.41 8.98 -0.02
CA ILE A 18 -6.80 8.46 1.20
C ILE A 18 -6.06 7.18 0.84
N TYR A 19 -4.79 7.11 1.24
CA TYR A 19 -3.97 5.91 1.12
C TYR A 19 -3.86 5.22 2.47
N PHE A 20 -3.98 3.91 2.49
CA PHE A 20 -3.91 3.09 3.69
C PHE A 20 -2.80 2.06 3.56
N LEU A 21 -1.90 2.03 4.55
CA LEU A 21 -0.96 0.93 4.76
C LEU A 21 -1.57 -0.01 5.79
N SER A 22 -1.74 -1.26 5.41
CA SER A 22 -2.21 -2.32 6.30
C SER A 22 -1.27 -3.51 6.29
N SER A 23 -1.24 -4.26 7.38
CA SER A 23 -0.50 -5.52 7.45
C SER A 23 -1.45 -6.70 7.57
N PHE A 24 -1.01 -7.84 7.07
CA PHE A 24 -1.66 -9.12 7.31
C PHE A 24 -0.61 -10.23 7.42
N ASN A 25 -0.95 -11.30 8.12
CA ASN A 25 -0.12 -12.50 8.16
C ASN A 25 -0.47 -13.38 6.96
N LYS A 26 0.53 -13.70 6.15
CA LYS A 26 0.41 -14.65 5.04
C LYS A 26 1.17 -15.91 5.40
N THR A 27 0.51 -17.06 5.24
CA THR A 27 1.11 -18.36 5.48
C THR A 27 1.19 -19.11 4.15
N ILE A 28 2.40 -19.52 3.74
CA ILE A 28 2.66 -20.32 2.54
C ILE A 28 3.53 -21.50 2.97
N ASP A 29 3.11 -22.72 2.64
CA ASP A 29 3.85 -23.96 2.96
C ASP A 29 4.26 -24.08 4.45
N GLY A 30 3.41 -23.59 5.36
CA GLY A 30 3.64 -23.61 6.80
C GLY A 30 4.51 -22.46 7.35
N LEU A 31 5.12 -21.65 6.48
CA LEU A 31 5.86 -20.44 6.87
C LEU A 31 4.90 -19.25 6.93
N THR A 32 4.87 -18.56 8.07
CA THR A 32 4.06 -17.36 8.27
C THR A 32 4.94 -16.12 8.28
N ALA A 33 4.61 -15.13 7.45
CA ALA A 33 5.28 -13.83 7.40
C ALA A 33 4.26 -12.68 7.52
N VAL A 34 4.70 -11.56 8.08
CA VAL A 34 3.96 -10.30 8.01
C VAL A 34 4.25 -9.67 6.65
N THR A 35 3.19 -9.32 5.94
CA THR A 35 3.26 -8.65 4.65
C THR A 35 2.34 -7.43 4.64
N TYR A 36 2.69 -6.45 3.83
CA TYR A 36 2.05 -5.15 3.79
C TYR A 36 1.28 -4.91 2.50
N ASN A 37 0.10 -4.32 2.65
CA ASN A 37 -0.79 -3.93 1.57
C ASN A 37 -0.93 -2.42 1.55
N ILE A 38 -1.06 -1.85 0.37
CA ILE A 38 -1.40 -0.44 0.18
C ILE A 38 -2.73 -0.36 -0.53
N SER A 39 -3.65 0.40 0.03
CA SER A 39 -4.93 0.72 -0.60
C SER A 39 -5.00 2.20 -0.94
N ALA A 40 -5.63 2.54 -2.05
CA ALA A 40 -6.03 3.90 -2.39
C ALA A 40 -7.56 3.97 -2.45
N SER A 41 -8.14 4.98 -1.82
CA SER A 41 -9.58 5.25 -1.84
C SER A 41 -9.86 6.67 -2.27
N ASP A 42 -10.92 6.83 -3.03
CA ASP A 42 -11.61 8.08 -3.30
C ASP A 42 -13.06 7.95 -2.80
N CYS A 43 -13.94 8.87 -3.18
CA CYS A 43 -15.35 8.83 -2.79
C CYS A 43 -16.18 7.75 -3.49
N TYR A 44 -15.63 7.05 -4.49
CA TYR A 44 -16.36 6.07 -5.29
C TYR A 44 -15.88 4.64 -5.07
N ASN A 45 -14.58 4.44 -4.91
CA ASN A 45 -13.95 3.13 -4.94
C ASN A 45 -12.76 3.01 -3.98
N VAL A 46 -12.42 1.75 -3.67
CA VAL A 46 -11.19 1.38 -2.98
C VAL A 46 -10.47 0.35 -3.84
N LEU A 47 -9.18 0.57 -4.12
CA LEU A 47 -8.31 -0.43 -4.72
C LEU A 47 -7.22 -0.79 -3.72
N THR A 48 -7.00 -2.09 -3.52
CA THR A 48 -5.94 -2.62 -2.66
C THR A 48 -4.95 -3.41 -3.49
N ILE A 49 -3.65 -3.09 -3.34
CA ILE A 49 -2.56 -3.92 -3.80
C ILE A 49 -2.04 -4.70 -2.61
N GLU A 50 -2.19 -6.02 -2.69
CA GLU A 50 -1.75 -6.93 -1.64
C GLU A 50 -0.31 -7.38 -1.85
N ASP A 51 0.32 -7.78 -0.76
CA ASP A 51 1.63 -8.44 -0.77
C ASP A 51 2.75 -7.66 -1.45
N ILE A 52 2.86 -6.38 -1.10
CA ILE A 52 3.83 -5.45 -1.71
C ILE A 52 5.25 -5.74 -1.23
N SER A 53 5.42 -5.91 0.08
CA SER A 53 6.71 -6.19 0.70
C SER A 53 6.53 -6.67 2.15
N THR A 54 7.61 -7.20 2.72
CA THR A 54 7.75 -7.49 4.16
C THR A 54 8.53 -6.39 4.90
N ASP A 55 9.05 -5.39 4.18
CA ASP A 55 9.73 -4.22 4.78
C ASP A 55 8.73 -3.07 5.02
N LEU A 56 8.44 -2.81 6.30
CA LEU A 56 7.56 -1.71 6.72
C LEU A 56 8.07 -0.34 6.25
N LYS A 57 9.37 -0.06 6.38
CA LYS A 57 9.93 1.26 6.07
C LYS A 57 9.83 1.56 4.58
N LEU A 58 10.03 0.54 3.75
CA LEU A 58 9.81 0.66 2.32
C LEU A 58 8.35 0.98 1.99
N CYS A 59 7.41 0.26 2.58
CA CYS A 59 5.98 0.51 2.37
C CYS A 59 5.53 1.89 2.88
N GLU A 60 6.10 2.38 3.98
CA GLU A 60 5.85 3.74 4.47
C GLU A 60 6.37 4.83 3.53
N LYS A 61 7.52 4.60 2.87
CA LYS A 61 8.05 5.50 1.84
C LYS A 61 7.13 5.53 0.61
N ILE A 62 6.72 4.36 0.12
CA ILE A 62 5.77 4.24 -1.00
C ILE A 62 4.46 4.98 -0.66
N LEU A 63 3.92 4.77 0.55
CA LEU A 63 2.70 5.46 1.00
C LEU A 63 2.87 7.00 1.01
N SER A 64 4.05 7.49 1.40
CA SER A 64 4.34 8.92 1.45
C SER A 64 4.46 9.52 0.04
N GLU A 65 5.11 8.81 -0.88
CA GLU A 65 5.25 9.21 -2.27
C GLU A 65 3.93 9.20 -3.04
N LEU A 66 3.08 8.19 -2.82
CA LEU A 66 1.70 8.15 -3.35
C LEU A 66 0.91 9.38 -2.92
N SER A 67 1.02 9.73 -1.63
CA SER A 67 0.35 10.88 -1.03
C SER A 67 0.82 12.20 -1.64
N GLU A 68 2.13 12.40 -1.73
CA GLU A 68 2.72 13.63 -2.26
C GLU A 68 2.39 13.84 -3.73
N LYS A 69 2.40 12.77 -4.52
CA LYS A 69 2.11 12.79 -5.96
C LYS A 69 0.62 12.69 -6.29
N SER A 70 -0.24 12.45 -5.30
CA SER A 70 -1.69 12.27 -5.48
C SER A 70 -2.04 11.23 -6.56
N VAL A 71 -1.31 10.10 -6.56
CA VAL A 71 -1.45 9.03 -7.57
C VAL A 71 -2.87 8.49 -7.63
N GLN A 72 -3.41 8.33 -8.84
CA GLN A 72 -4.77 7.83 -9.04
C GLN A 72 -4.87 6.34 -8.69
N GLN A 73 -6.06 5.87 -8.29
CA GLN A 73 -6.23 4.47 -7.89
C GLN A 73 -5.94 3.50 -9.03
N ASN A 74 -6.33 3.83 -10.26
CA ASN A 74 -6.04 3.03 -11.45
C ASN A 74 -4.54 2.97 -11.80
N GLU A 75 -3.75 3.94 -11.34
CA GLU A 75 -2.29 4.01 -11.53
C GLU A 75 -1.52 3.36 -10.36
N LEU A 76 -2.20 2.99 -9.27
CA LEU A 76 -1.59 2.52 -8.01
C LEU A 76 -0.63 1.34 -8.23
N LYS A 77 -1.05 0.34 -9.01
CA LYS A 77 -0.24 -0.86 -9.27
C LYS A 77 1.04 -0.51 -10.03
N GLU A 78 0.90 0.26 -11.11
CA GLU A 78 2.03 0.68 -11.94
C GLU A 78 3.02 1.52 -11.13
N PHE A 79 2.52 2.45 -10.32
CA PHE A 79 3.35 3.24 -9.43
C PHE A 79 4.18 2.39 -8.46
N ILE A 80 3.54 1.43 -7.78
CA ILE A 80 4.22 0.56 -6.81
C ILE A 80 5.28 -0.30 -7.51
N VAL A 81 4.97 -0.88 -8.66
CA VAL A 81 5.93 -1.70 -9.42
C VAL A 81 7.14 -0.87 -9.84
N ASN A 82 6.91 0.31 -10.43
CA ASN A 82 7.99 1.19 -10.85
C ASN A 82 8.86 1.64 -9.67
N TYR A 83 8.24 2.00 -8.54
CA TYR A 83 8.98 2.38 -7.33
C TYR A 83 9.87 1.25 -6.82
N LEU A 84 9.37 0.01 -6.81
CA LEU A 84 10.14 -1.15 -6.39
C LEU A 84 11.29 -1.46 -7.36
N SER A 85 11.07 -1.30 -8.67
CA SER A 85 12.12 -1.51 -9.67
C SER A 85 13.24 -0.46 -9.59
N ASP A 86 12.90 0.80 -9.34
CA ASP A 86 13.89 1.89 -9.27
C ASP A 86 14.73 1.89 -7.98
N ASN A 87 14.31 1.15 -6.95
CA ASN A 87 14.93 1.12 -5.62
C ASN A 87 15.46 -0.26 -5.22
N GLN A 88 15.71 -1.14 -6.20
CA GLN A 88 16.46 -2.40 -6.06
C GLN A 88 17.95 -2.20 -6.33
#